data_AF-A0A926BRM3-F1
#
_entry.id   AF-A0A926BRM3-F1
#
_cell.length_a   1.000
_cell.length_b   1.000
_cell.length_c   1.000
_cell.angle_alpha   90.00
_cell.angle_beta   90.00
_cell.angle_gamma   90.00
#
_symmetry.space_group_name_H-M   'P 1'
#
loop_
_entity.id
_entity.type
_entity.pdbx_description
1 polymer ?
#
loop_
_entity_poly.entity_id
_entity_poly.type
_entity_poly.pdbx_seq_one_letter_code
_entity_poly.pdbx_strand_id
1 'polypeptide(L)'
;MISDLASPLSTKIVGSVERVQIGARMEKRMVQVLKGLAEFKEMTLGELLEEIVLHSFDPVPGHEGQQCASPHSVRSLQAIADLKRVYGMEYGKHDNYDFADHNPQPE
;
A
#
# COMPACT_ATOMS: atom_id res chain seq x y z
N MET A 1 -36.60 2.38 -1.86
CA MET A 1 -36.01 1.44 -0.89
C MET A 1 -34.51 1.61 -0.97
N ILE A 2 -34.00 2.50 -0.13
CA ILE A 2 -32.58 2.80 0.07
C ILE A 2 -32.18 1.98 1.28
N SER A 3 -31.53 0.85 1.06
CA SER A 3 -30.91 0.06 2.12
C SER A 3 -29.52 0.64 2.37
N ASP A 4 -29.53 1.64 3.25
CA ASP A 4 -28.39 2.10 4.02
C ASP A 4 -27.93 0.94 4.91
N LEU A 5 -26.93 0.18 4.44
CA LEU A 5 -26.19 -0.75 5.28
C LEU A 5 -24.85 -0.09 5.59
N ALA A 6 -24.91 0.83 6.55
CA ALA A 6 -23.72 1.27 7.28
C ALA A 6 -23.02 0.02 7.81
N SER A 7 -21.94 -0.37 7.12
CA SER A 7 -20.99 -1.36 7.61
C SER A 7 -20.53 -0.89 8.98
N PRO A 8 -20.58 -1.73 10.03
CA PRO A 8 -20.18 -1.31 11.36
C PRO A 8 -18.75 -0.80 11.26
N LEU A 9 -18.53 0.40 11.80
CA LEU A 9 -17.24 1.02 11.98
C LEU A 9 -16.29 -0.02 12.59
N SER A 10 -15.55 -0.73 11.73
CA SER A 10 -14.33 -1.40 12.13
C SER A 10 -13.46 -0.24 12.57
N THR A 11 -13.39 -0.02 13.88
CA THR A 11 -12.42 0.88 14.48
C THR A 11 -11.06 0.35 14.06
N LYS A 12 -10.61 0.79 12.90
CA LYS A 12 -9.33 0.44 12.34
C LYS A 12 -8.34 1.27 13.11
N ILE A 13 -7.90 0.73 14.24
CA ILE A 13 -6.65 1.20 14.81
C ILE A 13 -5.60 0.74 13.79
N VAL A 14 -5.34 1.58 12.80
CA VAL A 14 -4.04 1.52 12.15
C VAL A 14 -3.08 2.00 13.22
N GLY A 15 -2.52 1.04 13.95
CA GLY A 15 -1.49 1.30 14.94
C GLY A 15 -0.29 1.96 14.28
N SER A 16 0.62 2.49 15.10
CA SER A 16 1.96 2.91 14.66
C SER A 16 2.55 1.93 13.64
N VAL A 17 2.80 2.40 12.43
CA VAL A 17 3.46 1.59 11.39
C VAL A 17 4.97 1.72 11.58
N GLU A 18 5.66 0.59 11.64
CA GLU A 18 7.12 0.55 11.67
C GLU A 18 7.66 0.66 10.24
N ARG A 19 8.48 1.68 9.98
CA ARG A 19 9.11 1.90 8.67
C ARG A 19 10.57 1.50 8.72
N VAL A 20 10.99 0.70 7.73
CA VAL A 20 12.38 0.28 7.55
C VAL A 20 13.00 0.95 6.32
N GLN A 21 14.28 1.29 6.40
CA GLN A 21 15.02 1.86 5.26
C GLN A 21 15.35 0.77 4.24
N ILE A 22 15.01 1.00 2.96
CA ILE A 22 15.21 0.03 1.89
C ILE A 22 16.44 0.41 1.05
N GLY A 23 17.38 -0.53 0.89
CA GLY A 23 18.50 -0.41 -0.06
C GLY A 23 18.15 -1.00 -1.43
N ALA A 24 17.61 -0.19 -2.35
CA ALA A 24 17.27 -0.62 -3.71
C ALA A 24 18.01 0.16 -4.81
N ARG A 25 18.25 -0.48 -5.96
CA ARG A 25 18.71 0.18 -7.19
C ARG A 25 17.53 0.36 -8.14
N MET A 26 17.35 1.57 -8.65
CA MET A 26 16.29 1.93 -9.59
C MET A 26 16.84 2.86 -10.66
N GLU A 27 16.18 2.94 -11.83
CA GLU A 27 16.58 3.85 -12.89
C GLU A 27 16.50 5.32 -12.43
N LYS A 28 17.51 6.12 -12.79
CA LYS A 28 17.72 7.46 -12.24
C LYS A 28 16.53 8.40 -12.47
N ARG A 29 16.00 8.46 -13.70
CA ARG A 29 14.91 9.35 -14.08
C ARG A 29 13.59 8.92 -13.45
N MET A 30 13.36 7.62 -13.32
CA MET A 30 12.21 7.08 -12.58
C MET A 30 12.22 7.58 -11.13
N VAL A 31 13.37 7.52 -10.44
CA VAL A 31 13.49 8.08 -9.08
C VAL A 31 13.24 9.59 -9.06
N GLN A 32 13.69 10.33 -10.07
CA GLN A 32 13.41 11.77 -10.16
C GLN A 32 11.92 12.06 -10.32
N VAL A 33 11.22 11.30 -11.16
CA VAL A 33 9.77 11.44 -11.35
C VAL A 33 9.03 11.08 -10.07
N LEU A 34 9.39 9.98 -9.40
CA LEU A 34 8.76 9.58 -8.13
C LEU A 34 8.96 10.63 -7.04
N LYS A 35 10.16 11.20 -6.91
CA LYS A 35 10.43 12.28 -5.95
C LYS A 35 9.61 13.54 -6.27
N GLY A 36 9.56 13.94 -7.54
CA GLY A 36 8.76 15.10 -7.96
C GLY A 36 7.26 14.90 -7.74
N LEU A 37 6.75 13.68 -7.97
CA LEU A 37 5.36 13.33 -7.71
C LEU A 37 5.04 13.33 -6.21
N ALA A 38 5.96 12.80 -5.38
CA ALA A 38 5.80 12.81 -3.93
C ALA A 38 5.70 14.24 -3.40
N GLU A 39 6.61 15.13 -3.84
CA GLU A 39 6.57 16.57 -3.52
C GLU A 39 5.25 17.21 -3.96
N PHE A 40 4.82 16.94 -5.20
CA PHE A 40 3.55 17.48 -5.72
C PHE A 40 2.32 17.04 -4.93
N LYS A 41 2.35 15.83 -4.34
CA LYS A 41 1.26 15.28 -3.53
C LYS A 41 1.44 15.53 -2.03
N GLU A 42 2.43 16.34 -1.62
CA GLU A 42 2.74 16.65 -0.21
C GLU A 42 2.97 15.39 0.65
N MET A 43 3.67 14.39 0.09
CA MET A 43 4.00 13.13 0.76
C MET A 43 5.49 12.79 0.63
N THR A 44 6.00 11.96 1.53
CA THR A 44 7.33 11.38 1.41
C THR A 44 7.41 10.38 0.26
N LEU A 45 8.62 10.12 -0.23
CA LEU A 45 8.85 9.06 -1.21
C LEU A 45 8.42 7.68 -0.68
N GLY A 46 8.56 7.45 0.63
CA GLY A 46 8.12 6.22 1.28
C GLY A 46 6.61 6.04 1.19
N GLU A 47 5.83 7.07 1.56
CA GLU A 47 4.36 7.05 1.49
C GLU A 47 3.85 6.87 0.06
N LEU A 48 4.48 7.52 -0.93
CA LEU A 48 4.13 7.31 -2.33
C LEU A 48 4.38 5.86 -2.77
N LEU A 49 5.49 5.25 -2.35
CA LEU A 49 5.78 3.86 -2.65
C LEU A 49 4.80 2.91 -1.95
N GLU A 50 4.47 3.17 -0.68
CA GLU A 50 3.44 2.45 0.07
C GLU A 50 2.09 2.50 -0.68
N GLU A 51 1.67 3.68 -1.13
CA GLU A 51 0.42 3.86 -1.90
C GLU A 51 0.42 3.04 -3.20
N ILE A 52 1.50 3.11 -3.99
CA ILE A 52 1.63 2.36 -5.26
C ILE A 52 1.61 0.85 -5.00
N VAL A 53 2.37 0.38 -4.01
CA VAL A 53 2.47 -1.05 -3.68
C VAL A 53 1.14 -1.59 -3.18
N LEU A 54 0.45 -0.84 -2.32
CA LEU A 54 -0.84 -1.25 -1.80
C LEU A 54 -1.91 -1.37 -2.89
N HIS A 55 -1.91 -0.47 -3.87
CA HIS A 55 -2.76 -0.61 -5.06
C HIS A 55 -2.35 -1.83 -5.89
N SER A 56 -1.06 -2.07 -6.10
CA SER A 56 -0.57 -3.22 -6.86
C SER A 56 -0.97 -4.57 -6.23
N PHE A 57 -1.10 -4.62 -4.90
CA PHE A 57 -1.49 -5.81 -4.16
C PHE A 57 -3.00 -6.09 -4.17
N ASP A 58 -3.83 -5.12 -4.54
CA ASP A 58 -5.29 -5.26 -4.49
C ASP A 58 -5.83 -5.78 -5.83
N PRO A 59 -6.34 -7.02 -5.89
CA PRO A 59 -6.88 -7.56 -7.14
C PRO A 59 -8.16 -6.82 -7.55
N VAL A 60 -8.33 -6.61 -8.85
CA VAL A 60 -9.62 -6.22 -9.41
C VAL A 60 -10.31 -7.50 -9.90
N PRO A 61 -11.41 -7.95 -9.26
CA PRO A 61 -12.05 -9.22 -9.58
C PRO A 61 -12.42 -9.30 -11.07
N GLY A 62 -11.94 -10.36 -11.74
CA GLY A 62 -12.18 -10.60 -13.17
C GLY A 62 -11.25 -9.82 -14.11
N HIS A 63 -10.28 -9.07 -13.58
CA HIS A 63 -9.30 -8.29 -14.34
C HIS A 63 -7.86 -8.55 -13.88
N GLU A 64 -7.60 -9.70 -13.25
CA GLU A 64 -6.30 -10.07 -12.72
C GLU A 64 -5.23 -10.13 -13.82
N GLY A 65 -4.16 -9.35 -13.67
CA GLY A 65 -3.07 -9.25 -14.64
C GLY A 65 -3.40 -8.43 -15.89
N GLN A 66 -4.55 -7.74 -15.92
CA GLN A 66 -5.02 -7.01 -17.10
C GLN A 66 -5.12 -5.49 -16.88
N GLN A 67 -5.18 -5.05 -15.63
CA GLN A 67 -5.34 -3.63 -15.28
C GLN A 67 -4.14 -3.09 -14.51
N CYS A 68 -3.88 -1.79 -14.65
CA CYS A 68 -2.82 -1.09 -13.91
C CYS A 68 -2.97 -1.23 -12.39
N ALA A 69 -4.23 -1.27 -11.90
CA ALA A 69 -4.54 -1.47 -10.49
C ALA A 69 -4.51 -2.94 -10.04
N SER A 70 -4.35 -3.90 -10.96
CA SER A 70 -4.22 -5.33 -10.64
C SER A 70 -3.17 -5.97 -11.56
N PRO A 71 -1.90 -5.53 -11.52
CA PRO A 71 -0.89 -5.89 -12.51
C PRO A 71 -0.38 -7.33 -12.36
N HIS A 72 -0.74 -8.00 -11.27
CA HIS A 72 -0.25 -9.34 -10.92
C HIS A 72 -1.16 -10.45 -11.44
N SER A 73 -0.55 -11.57 -11.82
CA SER A 73 -1.28 -12.80 -12.17
C SER A 73 -2.05 -13.35 -10.97
N VAL A 74 -3.07 -14.18 -11.21
CA VAL A 74 -3.81 -14.90 -10.15
C VAL A 74 -2.87 -15.65 -9.20
N ARG A 75 -1.84 -16.31 -9.74
CA ARG A 75 -0.82 -17.02 -8.94
C ARG A 75 -0.04 -16.07 -8.03
N SER A 76 0.37 -14.92 -8.56
CA SER A 76 1.10 -13.90 -7.80
C SER A 76 0.24 -13.26 -6.73
N LEU A 77 -1.04 -12.98 -7.02
CA LEU A 77 -2.00 -12.46 -6.07
C LEU A 77 -2.26 -13.43 -4.91
N GLN A 78 -2.35 -14.74 -5.20
CA GLN A 78 -2.44 -15.76 -4.15
C GLN A 78 -1.20 -15.75 -3.25
N ALA A 79 0.00 -15.68 -3.84
CA ALA A 79 1.23 -15.60 -3.08
C ALA A 79 1.30 -14.33 -2.20
N ILE A 80 0.85 -13.18 -2.72
CA ILE A 80 0.75 -11.93 -1.97
C ILE A 80 -0.20 -12.11 -0.77
N ALA A 81 -1.40 -12.66 -0.98
CA ALA A 81 -2.36 -12.89 0.10
C ALA A 81 -1.79 -13.81 1.20
N ASP A 82 -1.07 -14.86 0.82
CA ASP A 82 -0.44 -15.77 1.76
C ASP A 82 0.70 -15.10 2.54
N LEU A 83 1.54 -14.30 1.88
CA LEU A 83 2.62 -13.56 2.53
C LEU A 83 2.07 -12.48 3.48
N LYS A 84 1.01 -11.76 3.10
CA LYS A 84 0.35 -10.78 3.97
C LYS A 84 -0.09 -11.43 5.29
N ARG A 85 -0.72 -12.60 5.20
CA ARG A 85 -1.15 -13.40 6.37
C ARG A 85 0.03 -13.89 7.22
N VAL A 86 1.14 -14.29 6.60
CA VAL A 86 2.36 -14.71 7.33
C VAL A 86 2.97 -13.55 8.12
N TYR A 87 2.98 -12.35 7.54
CA TYR A 87 3.59 -11.16 8.16
C TYR A 87 2.61 -10.29 8.96
N GLY A 88 1.34 -10.69 9.11
CA GLY A 88 0.33 -9.91 9.84
C GLY A 88 -0.01 -8.56 9.21
N MET A 89 0.08 -8.45 7.88
CA MET A 89 -0.23 -7.24 7.13
C MET A 89 -1.75 -7.11 6.89
N GLU A 90 -2.46 -6.61 7.89
CA GLU A 90 -3.94 -6.57 7.96
C GLU A 90 -4.59 -5.31 7.33
N TYR A 91 -3.85 -4.57 6.50
CA TYR A 91 -4.31 -3.36 5.82
C TYR A 91 -4.37 -3.53 4.29
N GLY A 92 -5.20 -2.71 3.63
CA GLY A 92 -5.51 -2.66 2.21
C GLY A 92 -5.23 -1.28 1.58
N LYS A 93 -5.70 -1.10 0.34
CA LYS A 93 -5.25 -0.02 -0.57
C LYS A 93 -5.47 1.43 -0.17
N HIS A 94 -6.32 1.69 0.83
CA HIS A 94 -6.65 3.05 1.28
C HIS A 94 -6.27 3.30 2.74
N ASP A 95 -5.61 2.34 3.40
CA ASP A 95 -5.33 2.48 4.83
C ASP A 95 -4.06 3.26 5.11
N ASN A 96 -3.22 3.49 4.12
CA ASN A 96 -1.99 4.27 4.26
C ASN A 96 -2.26 5.71 4.70
N TYR A 97 -3.45 6.25 4.44
CA TYR A 97 -3.85 7.58 4.91
C TYR A 97 -4.00 7.66 6.44
N ASP A 98 -4.20 6.52 7.11
CA ASP A 98 -4.37 6.44 8.56
C ASP A 98 -3.05 6.07 9.27
N PHE A 99 -1.93 5.94 8.54
CA PHE A 99 -0.65 5.52 9.12
C PHE A 99 -0.03 6.65 9.93
N ALA A 100 -0.06 6.53 11.25
CA ALA A 100 0.71 7.41 12.12
C ALA A 100 2.22 7.13 11.97
N ASP A 101 3.01 8.18 11.81
CA ASP A 101 4.48 8.07 11.84
C ASP A 101 4.95 7.57 13.21
N HIS A 102 5.49 6.35 13.24
CA HIS A 102 6.34 5.89 14.33
C HIS A 102 7.76 5.72 13.78
N ASN A 103 8.62 6.67 14.12
CA ASN A 103 10.04 6.58 13.87
C ASN A 103 10.72 6.10 15.17
N PRO A 104 10.95 4.79 15.37
CA PRO A 104 11.74 4.35 16.51
C PRO A 104 13.14 4.94 16.38
N GLN A 105 13.53 5.78 17.35
CA GLN A 105 14.92 6.23 17.45
C GLN A 105 15.81 4.99 17.60
N PRO A 106 16.91 4.86 16.84
CA PRO A 106 17.87 3.79 17.10
C PRO A 106 18.43 3.96 18.52
N GLU A 107 18.37 2.88 19.29
CA GLU A 107 18.97 2.72 20.61
C GLU A 107 20.51 2.74 20.58
#